data_AF-M0LA45-F1
#
_entry.id   AF-M0LA45-F1
#
_cell.length_a   1.000
_cell.length_b   1.000
_cell.length_c   1.000
_cell.angle_alpha   90.00
_cell.angle_beta   90.00
_cell.angle_gamma   90.00
#
_symmetry.space_group_name_H-M   'P 1'
#
loop_
_entity.id
_entity.type
_entity.pdbx_description
1 polymer ?
#
loop_
_entity_poly.entity_id
_entity_poly.type
_entity_poly.pdbx_seq_one_letter_code
_entity_poly.pdbx_strand_id
1 'polypeptide(L)'
;MPADNRPIPPEALPPGWGETELKDGKLAYRYAQPPLELVADRSTAAHCHPGLGLSRYWELRYRYPLGDRSVSDAIGRVSTRRAAVDGLLECMRRVHRTVESADDHLAVRQVLDRVSFSDFVPRSPNDSRM
;
A
#
# COMPACT_ATOMS: atom_id res chain seq x y z
N MET A 1 26.81 -8.67 9.52
CA MET A 1 26.25 -8.75 8.16
C MET A 1 24.78 -9.12 8.27
N PRO A 2 23.81 -8.25 7.99
CA PRO A 2 22.46 -8.70 7.70
C PRO A 2 22.18 -8.43 6.21
N ALA A 3 22.55 -9.39 5.38
CA ALA A 3 21.96 -9.52 4.06
C ALA A 3 20.56 -10.16 4.24
N ASP A 4 19.60 -9.77 3.40
CA ASP A 4 18.41 -10.56 3.07
C ASP A 4 17.29 -10.76 4.09
N ASN A 5 16.83 -9.69 4.76
CA ASN A 5 15.45 -9.70 5.30
C ASN A 5 14.57 -8.61 4.68
N ARG A 6 14.79 -8.32 3.39
CA ARG A 6 13.90 -7.45 2.63
C ARG A 6 12.58 -8.19 2.40
N PRO A 7 11.43 -7.58 2.72
CA PRO A 7 10.14 -8.22 2.55
C PRO A 7 9.80 -8.45 1.07
N ILE A 8 10.30 -7.60 0.17
CA ILE A 8 10.28 -7.81 -1.28
C ILE A 8 11.73 -7.71 -1.76
N PRO A 9 12.30 -8.78 -2.35
CA PRO A 9 13.63 -8.71 -2.93
C PRO A 9 13.61 -7.79 -4.16
N PRO A 10 14.71 -7.06 -4.45
CA PRO A 10 14.74 -6.09 -5.54
C PRO A 10 14.49 -6.74 -6.91
N GLU A 11 14.85 -8.02 -7.09
CA GLU A 11 14.57 -8.80 -8.30
C GLU A 11 13.08 -9.09 -8.54
N ALA A 12 12.24 -9.02 -7.50
CA ALA A 12 10.79 -9.22 -7.60
C ALA A 12 10.03 -7.89 -7.81
N LEU A 13 10.70 -6.74 -7.67
CA LEU A 13 10.07 -5.44 -7.89
C LEU A 13 9.83 -5.23 -9.39
N PRO A 14 8.64 -4.75 -9.79
CA PRO A 14 8.43 -4.33 -11.17
C PRO A 14 9.38 -3.17 -11.52
N PRO A 15 9.77 -3.02 -12.79
CA PRO A 15 10.71 -1.98 -13.18
C PRO A 15 10.11 -0.59 -12.88
N GLY A 16 10.97 0.35 -12.50
CA GLY A 16 10.57 1.70 -12.08
C GLY A 16 10.20 1.84 -10.60
N TRP A 17 10.06 0.72 -9.86
CA TRP A 17 9.85 0.74 -8.41
C TRP A 17 11.18 0.66 -7.65
N GLY A 18 11.28 1.45 -6.59
CA GLY A 18 12.39 1.45 -5.65
C GLY A 18 11.91 1.44 -4.21
N GLU A 19 12.68 0.81 -3.34
CA GLU A 19 12.52 0.94 -1.89
C GLU A 19 12.79 2.38 -1.44
N THR A 20 11.95 2.90 -0.55
CA THR A 20 12.18 4.19 0.11
C THR A 20 12.29 4.05 1.63
N GLU A 21 11.51 3.16 2.25
CA GLU A 21 11.58 2.91 3.68
C GLU A 21 11.13 1.49 4.02
N LEU A 22 11.99 0.72 4.70
CA LEU A 22 11.63 -0.59 5.26
C LEU A 22 11.90 -0.61 6.77
N LYS A 23 10.82 -0.52 7.55
CA LYS A 23 10.81 -0.62 9.01
C LYS A 23 9.82 -1.72 9.43
N ASP A 24 9.95 -2.22 10.66
CA ASP A 24 9.09 -3.30 11.18
C ASP A 24 7.59 -2.98 11.11
N GLY A 25 7.23 -1.70 11.22
CA GLY A 25 5.85 -1.22 11.12
C GLY A 25 5.55 -0.40 9.86
N LYS A 26 6.47 -0.26 8.90
CA LYS A 26 6.23 0.56 7.72
C LYS A 26 7.04 0.09 6.53
N LEU A 27 6.37 -0.14 5.42
CA LEU A 27 6.98 -0.55 4.15
C LEU A 27 6.58 0.46 3.08
N ALA A 28 7.54 1.15 2.49
CA ALA A 28 7.29 2.18 1.49
C ALA A 28 8.15 1.97 0.25
N TYR A 29 7.50 2.07 -0.90
CA TYR A 29 8.08 1.89 -2.22
C TYR A 29 7.61 3.00 -3.13
N ARG A 30 8.52 3.53 -3.95
CA ARG A 30 8.25 4.65 -4.85
C ARG A 30 8.47 4.23 -6.29
N TYR A 31 7.54 4.63 -7.14
CA TYR A 31 7.64 4.61 -8.58
C TYR A 31 8.31 5.90 -9.08
N ALA A 32 9.22 5.77 -10.04
CA ALA A 32 10.00 6.89 -10.53
C ALA A 32 9.16 7.89 -11.34
N GLN A 33 8.37 7.43 -12.32
CA GLN A 33 7.60 8.28 -13.23
C GLN A 33 6.31 7.60 -13.72
N PRO A 34 5.10 8.09 -13.36
CA PRO A 34 4.87 9.27 -12.53
C PRO A 34 5.26 9.02 -11.06
N PRO A 35 5.64 10.07 -10.30
CA PRO A 35 6.00 9.94 -8.90
C PRO A 35 4.80 9.43 -8.09
N LEU A 36 4.85 8.16 -7.71
CA LEU A 36 3.82 7.50 -6.91
C LEU A 36 4.51 6.74 -5.79
N GLU A 37 3.99 6.80 -4.58
CA GLU A 37 4.51 6.05 -3.44
C GLU A 37 3.42 5.11 -2.92
N LEU A 38 3.73 3.83 -2.78
CA LEU A 38 2.89 2.86 -2.11
C LEU A 38 3.46 2.60 -0.72
N VAL A 39 2.61 2.72 0.29
CA VAL A 39 2.98 2.60 1.70
C VAL A 39 2.05 1.59 2.36
N ALA A 40 2.63 0.61 3.06
CA ALA A 40 1.93 -0.17 4.06
C ALA A 40 2.38 0.27 5.44
N ASP A 41 1.47 0.81 6.24
CA ASP A 41 1.73 1.25 7.61
C ASP A 41 1.01 0.35 8.60
N ARG A 42 1.72 -0.12 9.63
CA ARG A 42 1.16 -0.91 10.71
C ARG A 42 0.55 0.03 11.74
N SER A 43 -0.76 0.13 11.71
CA SER A 43 -1.54 0.92 12.66
C SER A 43 -2.17 0.04 13.74
N THR A 44 -2.33 0.61 14.93
CA THR A 44 -3.13 0.00 15.98
C THR A 44 -4.60 0.21 15.66
N ALA A 45 -5.41 -0.84 15.81
CA ALA A 45 -6.85 -0.66 15.82
C ALA A 45 -7.19 0.06 17.13
N ALA A 46 -7.36 1.38 17.08
CA ALA A 46 -7.66 2.22 18.26
C ALA A 46 -8.88 1.70 19.05
N HIS A 47 -9.74 0.93 18.38
CA HIS A 47 -10.68 0.02 19.00
C HIS A 47 -10.50 -1.35 18.36
N CYS A 48 -10.22 -2.38 19.16
CA CYS A 48 -10.35 -3.78 18.75
C CYS A 48 -11.63 -3.90 17.93
N HIS A 49 -11.54 -4.19 16.63
CA HIS A 49 -12.73 -4.42 15.82
C HIS A 49 -13.54 -5.49 16.55
N PRO A 50 -14.74 -5.16 17.10
CA PRO A 50 -15.45 -6.09 17.97
C PRO A 50 -15.87 -7.37 17.23
N GLY A 51 -15.88 -7.34 15.89
CA GLY A 51 -16.13 -8.49 15.03
C GLY A 51 -14.91 -9.38 14.70
N LEU A 52 -13.66 -8.94 14.95
CA LEU A 52 -12.46 -9.68 14.53
C LEU A 52 -11.40 -9.85 15.63
N GLY A 53 -11.47 -9.14 16.75
CA GLY A 53 -10.50 -9.26 17.85
C GLY A 53 -9.07 -8.82 17.49
N LEU A 54 -8.88 -8.14 16.34
CA LEU A 54 -7.58 -7.71 15.87
C LEU A 54 -7.11 -6.45 16.62
N SER A 55 -5.96 -6.54 17.28
CA SER A 55 -5.32 -5.38 17.95
C SER A 55 -4.52 -4.49 16.98
N ARG A 56 -4.21 -5.00 15.79
CA ARG A 56 -3.30 -4.37 14.80
C ARG A 56 -3.75 -4.72 13.39
N TYR A 57 -3.54 -3.80 12.46
CA TYR A 57 -3.70 -4.02 11.03
C TYR A 57 -2.63 -3.25 10.26
N TRP A 58 -2.49 -3.56 8.99
CA TRP A 58 -1.67 -2.85 8.03
C TRP A 58 -2.59 -2.09 7.09
N GLU A 59 -2.44 -0.76 7.03
CA GLU A 59 -3.14 0.07 6.06
C GLU A 59 -2.26 0.27 4.83
N LEU A 60 -2.75 -0.20 3.68
CA LEU A 60 -2.13 0.05 2.39
C LEU A 60 -2.67 1.37 1.85
N ARG A 61 -1.75 2.25 1.46
CA ARG A 61 -2.04 3.59 0.98
C ARG A 61 -1.21 3.87 -0.25
N TYR A 62 -1.72 4.72 -1.12
CA TYR A 62 -0.92 5.33 -2.18
C TYR A 62 -0.83 6.82 -1.97
N ARG A 63 0.30 7.39 -2.37
CA ARG A 63 0.61 8.81 -2.25
C ARG A 63 1.13 9.32 -3.57
N TYR A 64 0.67 10.49 -3.98
CA TYR A 64 1.11 11.12 -5.22
C TYR A 64 1.18 12.63 -5.01
N PRO A 65 2.12 13.32 -5.68
CA PRO A 65 2.15 14.76 -5.68
C PRO A 65 1.02 15.31 -6.56
N LEU A 66 0.38 16.37 -6.06
CA LEU A 66 -0.63 17.15 -6.77
C LEU A 66 -0.30 18.63 -6.52
N GLY A 67 0.44 19.23 -7.47
CA GLY A 67 1.06 20.55 -7.28
C GLY A 67 2.04 20.52 -6.10
N ASP A 68 1.95 21.50 -5.20
CA ASP A 68 2.76 21.61 -3.99
C ASP A 68 2.32 20.70 -2.83
N ARG A 69 1.31 19.85 -3.04
CA ARG A 69 0.76 18.98 -1.99
C ARG A 69 0.99 17.51 -2.31
N SER A 70 1.13 16.70 -1.27
CA SER A 70 1.08 15.23 -1.40
C SER A 70 -0.30 14.74 -0.99
N VAL A 71 -1.04 14.16 -1.93
CA VAL A 71 -2.31 13.49 -1.64
C VAL A 71 -2.01 12.06 -1.21
N SER A 72 -2.76 11.55 -0.24
CA SER A 72 -2.59 10.19 0.30
C SER A 72 -3.95 9.55 0.50
N ASP A 73 -4.23 8.43 -0.17
CA ASP A 73 -5.52 7.74 -0.11
C ASP A 73 -5.33 6.27 0.28
N ALA A 74 -6.31 5.69 0.96
CA ALA A 74 -6.23 4.34 1.51
C ALA A 74 -6.80 3.35 0.48
N ILE A 75 -6.00 2.34 0.14
CA ILE A 75 -6.36 1.28 -0.80
C ILE A 75 -7.14 0.19 -0.06
N GLY A 76 -6.67 -0.18 1.13
CA GLY A 76 -7.26 -1.25 1.91
C GLY A 76 -6.52 -1.50 3.22
N ARG A 77 -7.08 -2.38 4.04
CA ARG A 77 -6.47 -2.80 5.31
C ARG A 77 -6.31 -4.31 5.29
N VAL A 78 -5.22 -4.80 5.86
CA VAL A 78 -4.95 -6.24 5.99
C VAL A 78 -4.45 -6.59 7.38
N SER A 79 -4.68 -7.83 7.83
CA SER A 79 -4.37 -8.22 9.21
C SER A 79 -2.88 -8.56 9.42
N THR A 80 -2.18 -9.04 8.39
CA THR A 80 -0.80 -9.55 8.49
C THR A 80 0.20 -8.75 7.65
N ARG A 81 1.48 -8.77 8.10
CA ARG A 81 2.60 -8.17 7.33
C ARG A 81 2.75 -8.85 5.97
N ARG A 82 2.58 -10.17 5.89
CA ARG A 82 2.66 -10.91 4.63
C ARG A 82 1.59 -10.46 3.64
N ALA A 83 0.34 -10.36 4.09
CA ALA A 83 -0.74 -9.82 3.26
C ALA A 83 -0.48 -8.37 2.81
N ALA A 84 0.21 -7.57 3.64
CA ALA A 84 0.61 -6.22 3.26
C ALA A 84 1.69 -6.21 2.17
N VAL A 85 2.67 -7.11 2.27
CA VAL A 85 3.72 -7.30 1.26
C VAL A 85 3.14 -7.80 -0.06
N ASP A 86 2.31 -8.85 -0.02
CA ASP A 86 1.61 -9.37 -1.19
C ASP A 86 0.71 -8.31 -1.83
N GLY A 87 -0.03 -7.56 -1.01
CA GLY A 87 -0.88 -6.47 -1.47
C GLY A 87 -0.09 -5.34 -2.13
N LEU A 88 1.03 -4.93 -1.54
CA LEU A 88 1.92 -3.92 -2.12
C LEU A 88 2.47 -4.38 -3.47
N LEU A 89 2.96 -5.62 -3.55
CA LEU A 89 3.51 -6.17 -4.79
C LEU A 89 2.45 -6.26 -5.90
N GLU A 90 1.23 -6.69 -5.58
CA GLU A 90 0.12 -6.70 -6.54
C GLU A 90 -0.24 -5.28 -6.98
N CYS A 91 -0.30 -4.31 -6.06
CA CYS A 91 -0.50 -2.90 -6.42
C CYS A 91 0.57 -2.40 -7.38
N MET A 92 1.85 -2.66 -7.11
CA MET A 92 2.97 -2.27 -7.98
C MET A 92 2.84 -2.87 -9.38
N ARG A 93 2.51 -4.16 -9.47
CA ARG A 93 2.35 -4.86 -10.75
C ARG A 93 1.21 -4.28 -11.57
N ARG A 94 0.07 -3.98 -10.94
CA ARG A 94 -1.08 -3.40 -11.63
C ARG A 94 -0.83 -1.96 -12.05
N VAL A 95 -0.21 -1.15 -11.20
CA VAL A 95 0.20 0.21 -11.56
C VAL A 95 1.17 0.17 -12.72
N HIS A 96 2.21 -0.68 -12.68
CA HIS A 96 3.17 -0.79 -13.76
C HIS A 96 2.51 -1.12 -15.10
N ARG A 97 1.63 -2.13 -15.14
CA ARG A 97 0.85 -2.49 -16.35
C ARG A 97 -0.06 -1.39 -16.86
N THR A 98 -0.54 -0.51 -15.98
CA THR A 98 -1.50 0.56 -16.32
C THR A 98 -0.77 1.82 -16.76
N VAL A 99 0.32 2.18 -16.07
CA VAL A 99 1.12 3.37 -16.36
C VAL A 99 1.83 3.26 -17.71
N GLU A 100 2.19 2.05 -18.15
CA GLU A 100 2.64 1.83 -19.54
C GLU A 100 1.60 2.33 -20.58
N SER A 101 0.33 2.48 -20.20
CA SER A 101 -0.76 2.95 -21.06
C SER A 101 -1.38 4.29 -20.68
N ALA A 102 -1.10 4.84 -19.49
CA ALA A 102 -1.78 6.04 -18.97
C ALA A 102 -0.88 6.88 -18.07
N ASP A 103 -0.66 8.14 -18.46
CA ASP A 103 0.01 9.18 -17.66
C ASP A 103 -0.90 9.76 -16.54
N ASP A 104 -2.04 9.12 -16.28
CA ASP A 104 -3.15 9.71 -15.55
C ASP A 104 -3.32 9.14 -14.12
N HIS A 105 -3.24 10.01 -13.11
CA HIS A 105 -3.40 9.64 -11.71
C HIS A 105 -4.80 9.06 -11.37
N LEU A 106 -5.85 9.42 -12.10
CA LEU A 106 -7.19 8.85 -11.90
C LEU A 106 -7.22 7.38 -12.36
N ALA A 107 -6.50 7.04 -13.43
CA ALA A 107 -6.36 5.65 -13.87
C ALA A 107 -5.65 4.79 -12.80
N VAL A 108 -4.60 5.34 -12.18
CA VAL A 108 -3.90 4.69 -11.05
C VAL A 108 -4.86 4.42 -9.89
N ARG A 109 -5.66 5.41 -9.49
CA ARG A 109 -6.67 5.25 -8.42
C ARG A 109 -7.66 4.12 -8.73
N GLN A 110 -8.25 4.11 -9.93
CA GLN A 110 -9.24 3.09 -10.32
C GLN A 110 -8.67 1.68 -10.31
N VAL A 111 -7.39 1.54 -10.65
CA VAL A 111 -6.72 0.24 -10.66
C VAL A 111 -6.42 -0.26 -9.25
N LEU A 112 -6.01 0.64 -8.36
CA LEU A 112 -5.74 0.32 -6.96
C LEU A 112 -7.03 -0.04 -6.20
N ASP A 113 -8.14 0.63 -6.47
CA ASP A 113 -9.46 0.32 -5.87
C ASP A 113 -9.95 -1.11 -6.18
N ARG A 114 -9.54 -1.66 -7.33
CA ARG A 114 -9.90 -3.02 -7.76
C ARG A 114 -8.98 -4.11 -7.19
N VAL A 115 -7.99 -3.78 -6.38
CA VAL A 115 -7.06 -4.77 -5.80
C VAL A 115 -7.79 -5.58 -4.74
N SER A 116 -7.78 -6.90 -4.90
CA SER A 116 -8.34 -7.84 -3.92
C SER A 116 -7.23 -8.30 -2.98
N PHE A 117 -7.44 -8.15 -1.67
CA PHE A 117 -6.49 -8.55 -0.65
C PHE A 117 -6.93 -9.86 0.02
N SER A 118 -6.02 -10.83 0.12
CA SER A 118 -6.31 -12.15 0.70
C SER A 118 -6.71 -12.13 2.18
N ASP A 119 -6.38 -11.06 2.89
CA ASP A 119 -6.58 -10.92 4.34
C ASP A 119 -7.22 -9.56 4.69
N PHE A 120 -8.19 -9.16 3.86
CA PHE A 120 -8.84 -7.87 3.92
C PHE A 120 -9.55 -7.64 5.26
N VAL A 121 -9.22 -6.55 5.93
CA VAL A 121 -9.91 -6.07 7.13
C VAL A 121 -10.93 -5.02 6.69
N PRO A 122 -12.24 -5.25 6.88
CA PRO A 122 -13.26 -4.28 6.50
C PRO A 122 -13.08 -2.98 7.30
N ARG A 123 -13.24 -1.85 6.60
CA ARG A 123 -13.31 -0.54 7.24
C ARG A 123 -14.58 -0.52 8.11
N SER A 124 -14.44 -0.25 9.41
CA SER A 124 -15.62 -0.04 10.24
C SER A 124 -16.42 1.14 9.69
N PRO A 125 -17.76 1.04 9.54
CA PRO A 125 -18.59 2.17 9.10
C PRO A 125 -18.56 3.36 10.06
N ASN A 126 -17.92 3.23 11.23
CA ASN A 126 -17.75 4.30 12.22
C ASN A 126 -16.50 5.19 12.01
N ASP A 127 -15.69 4.94 10.97
CA ASP A 127 -14.54 5.77 10.55
C ASP A 127 -14.98 7.02 9.74
N SER A 128 -16.29 7.33 9.75
CA SER A 128 -16.90 8.45 9.01
C SER A 128 -17.39 9.58 9.91
N ARG A 129 -16.98 9.62 11.19
CA ARG A 129 -17.30 10.75 12.05
C ARG A 129 -16.06 11.59 12.32
N MET A 130 -16.11 12.79 11.72
CA MET A 130 -15.28 13.97 11.95
C MET A 130 -14.99 14.23 13.43
#